data_AF-R7Q246-F1
#
_entry.id   AF-R7Q246-F1
#
_cell.length_a   1.000
_cell.length_b   1.000
_cell.length_c   1.000
_cell.angle_alpha   90.00
_cell.angle_beta   90.00
_cell.angle_gamma   90.00
#
_symmetry.space_group_name_H-M   'P 1'
#
loop_
_entity.id
_entity.type
_entity.pdbx_description
1 polymer ?
#
loop_
_entity_poly.entity_id
_entity_poly.type
_entity_poly.pdbx_seq_one_letter_code
_entity_poly.pdbx_strand_id
1 'polypeptide(L)'
;MVDNSWIHEKRPPGRSGWQSKMMKTKVFMTVAVILAGTILAVSLNGLGSNATLYQSEGVVVDFGGYKTSWTDVDYKEIDDPVELLVKASEKHGYTYTMGEDGKLESVYDGSATYSNDPTHSWGLWYVEKKSTSFTRSEGYGIKASDYTVTVWAYTEKDAEPAVAVDATGTSIYGYSQPSSMVTLSPVCTEIVASMNAVSLIVGTDSYSNYPSSVVAGRDNGSIAVVGTYTDPSYESIMHRGPDMVICDGSQYNQVQVAKTLRNSEVNSVVLYNAEDEKSIIDNIFITGVAMNYGMRALDVIESMTYAMNAIRSAVSGGAGTSVMVTLNTDASPTVAGSYTYVSDMLSSLNGNNVASEMNGWAHLTSEYVTKYNPSCIVILDSGTYSSGDYGRMLANLSPEWKNTDAYKNGNIYLLCEDIGELSQRASPRSVQFFEILARILNPDSFPDDIVVPKTIGNDYVSYLTYTKDLGFGD
;
A
#
# COMPACT_ATOMS: atom_id res chain seq x y z
N MET A 1 14.40 36.92 -8.00
CA MET A 1 13.00 37.19 -7.60
C MET A 1 12.14 36.75 -8.76
N VAL A 2 11.57 35.55 -8.65
CA VAL A 2 10.62 35.02 -9.65
C VAL A 2 9.24 35.16 -9.04
N ASP A 3 8.34 35.77 -9.79
CA ASP A 3 6.99 36.17 -9.41
C ASP A 3 6.03 34.97 -9.49
N ASN A 4 5.50 34.56 -8.34
CA ASN A 4 4.59 33.41 -8.15
C ASN A 4 3.10 33.80 -8.14
N SER A 5 2.73 34.91 -8.80
CA SER A 5 1.35 35.42 -8.83
C SER A 5 0.31 34.53 -9.55
N TRP A 6 0.69 33.35 -10.04
CA TRP A 6 -0.19 32.38 -10.73
C TRP A 6 -0.90 31.39 -9.78
N ILE A 7 -0.56 31.39 -8.48
CA ILE A 7 -1.09 30.42 -7.49
C ILE A 7 -2.48 30.81 -6.93
N HIS A 8 -3.03 31.96 -7.32
CA HIS A 8 -4.32 32.41 -6.83
C HIS A 8 -5.32 32.63 -7.95
N GLU A 9 -6.04 31.57 -8.35
CA GLU A 9 -7.45 31.72 -8.72
C GLU A 9 -8.27 30.42 -8.63
N LYS A 10 -9.26 30.45 -7.72
CA LYS A 10 -10.51 29.68 -7.63
C LYS A 10 -10.45 28.17 -7.33
N ARG A 11 -10.43 27.85 -6.03
CA ARG A 11 -10.87 26.57 -5.46
C ARG A 11 -12.42 26.47 -5.52
N PRO A 12 -13.02 25.41 -6.08
CA PRO A 12 -14.47 25.23 -6.05
C PRO A 12 -14.96 24.54 -4.75
N PRO A 13 -16.18 24.85 -4.26
CA PRO A 13 -16.74 24.27 -3.04
C PRO A 13 -17.47 22.94 -3.35
N GLY A 14 -17.20 21.89 -2.57
CA GLY A 14 -17.92 20.61 -2.70
C GLY A 14 -17.30 19.38 -2.01
N ARG A 15 -16.57 19.56 -0.90
CA ARG A 15 -15.75 18.50 -0.26
C ARG A 15 -16.46 17.57 0.74
N SER A 16 -17.75 17.72 1.05
CA SER A 16 -18.37 17.04 2.21
C SER A 16 -19.14 15.74 1.93
N GLY A 17 -19.12 15.21 0.70
CA GLY A 17 -19.93 14.02 0.33
C GLY A 17 -19.15 12.72 0.11
N TRP A 18 -17.82 12.77 0.11
CA TRP A 18 -16.95 11.71 -0.42
C TRP A 18 -16.55 10.66 0.62
N GLN A 19 -16.40 11.06 1.89
CA GLN A 19 -15.89 10.20 2.96
C GLN A 19 -16.94 9.20 3.50
N SER A 20 -18.24 9.53 3.44
CA SER A 20 -19.30 8.74 4.10
C SER A 20 -19.66 7.40 3.43
N LYS A 21 -19.17 7.09 2.22
CA LYS A 21 -19.67 5.96 1.42
C LYS A 21 -18.77 4.71 1.44
N MET A 22 -17.55 4.81 1.98
CA MET A 22 -16.55 3.71 1.98
C MET A 22 -16.66 2.73 3.17
N MET A 23 -17.51 2.97 4.16
CA MET A 23 -17.43 2.30 5.48
C MET A 23 -18.34 1.07 5.70
N LYS A 24 -18.78 0.34 4.66
CA LYS A 24 -19.60 -0.87 4.89
C LYS A 24 -19.17 -2.05 4.03
N THR A 25 -18.38 -2.96 4.64
CA THR A 25 -18.40 -4.45 4.57
C THR A 25 -16.95 -4.99 4.59
N LYS A 26 -16.34 -5.27 5.75
CA LYS A 26 -16.46 -6.42 6.70
C LYS A 26 -15.37 -7.50 6.50
N VAL A 27 -14.36 -7.42 7.36
CA VAL A 27 -13.79 -8.48 8.22
C VAL A 27 -14.29 -9.89 7.91
N PHE A 28 -13.49 -10.73 7.22
CA PHE A 28 -13.50 -12.18 7.40
C PHE A 28 -12.29 -12.94 6.77
N MET A 29 -11.02 -12.69 7.19
CA MET A 29 -9.99 -13.76 7.33
C MET A 29 -8.60 -13.23 7.71
N THR A 30 -8.26 -13.27 9.01
CA THR A 30 -6.84 -13.25 9.46
C THR A 30 -6.66 -13.96 10.82
N VAL A 31 -7.31 -15.13 11.00
CA VAL A 31 -7.17 -15.92 12.25
C VAL A 31 -6.51 -17.30 12.03
N ALA A 32 -6.12 -17.65 10.80
CA ALA A 32 -5.56 -18.99 10.52
C ALA A 32 -4.03 -19.08 10.30
N VAL A 33 -3.28 -17.96 10.29
CA VAL A 33 -1.81 -17.98 10.00
C VAL A 33 -0.93 -17.50 11.18
N ILE A 34 -1.49 -16.89 12.23
CA ILE A 34 -0.70 -16.32 13.36
C ILE A 34 -0.58 -17.28 14.57
N LEU A 35 -1.19 -18.48 14.53
CA LEU A 35 -1.27 -19.39 15.70
C LEU A 35 -0.21 -20.50 15.78
N ALA A 36 0.91 -20.42 15.05
CA ALA A 36 2.01 -21.38 15.21
C ALA A 36 3.36 -20.69 15.42
N GLY A 37 3.80 -20.62 16.67
CA GLY A 37 5.18 -20.24 17.00
C GLY A 37 5.39 -19.89 18.47
N THR A 38 5.22 -20.85 19.37
CA THR A 38 5.55 -20.72 20.80
C THR A 38 7.06 -20.78 21.07
N ILE A 39 7.43 -20.04 22.12
CA ILE A 39 8.74 -19.90 22.78
C ILE A 39 9.38 -21.25 23.16
N LEU A 40 10.71 -21.36 23.03
CA LEU A 40 11.58 -22.02 24.02
C LEU A 40 13.04 -21.56 23.86
N ALA A 41 13.51 -20.79 24.84
CA ALA A 41 14.93 -20.58 25.09
C ALA A 41 15.44 -21.70 26.00
N VAL A 42 16.59 -22.30 25.68
CA VAL A 42 17.40 -23.02 26.66
C VAL A 42 18.81 -22.44 26.68
N SER A 43 19.19 -22.11 27.90
CA SER A 43 20.37 -21.45 28.44
C SER A 43 21.74 -21.96 27.99
N LEU A 44 22.66 -21.03 27.70
CA LEU A 44 24.07 -21.13 28.11
C LEU A 44 24.60 -19.72 28.51
N ASN A 45 24.62 -19.52 29.82
CA ASN A 45 25.41 -18.59 30.65
C ASN A 45 25.97 -17.30 30.04
N GLY A 46 25.38 -16.19 30.50
CA GLY A 46 26.16 -15.18 31.22
C GLY A 46 26.64 -13.99 30.41
N LEU A 47 25.70 -13.15 29.99
CA LEU A 47 25.68 -11.70 30.22
C LEU A 47 24.28 -11.22 29.85
N GLY A 48 23.52 -10.79 30.86
CA GLY A 48 22.17 -10.30 30.68
C GLY A 48 22.18 -8.94 30.00
N SER A 49 21.69 -8.89 28.76
CA SER A 49 21.05 -7.71 28.21
C SER A 49 19.64 -8.13 27.81
N ASN A 50 18.64 -7.67 28.56
CA ASN A 50 17.27 -7.70 28.10
C ASN A 50 17.20 -6.79 26.87
N ALA A 51 16.97 -7.37 25.69
CA ALA A 51 16.70 -6.59 24.50
C ALA A 51 15.26 -6.06 24.59
N THR A 52 15.11 -4.80 24.94
CA THR A 52 13.87 -4.04 24.74
C THR A 52 13.75 -3.69 23.27
N LEU A 53 12.62 -4.04 22.63
CA LEU A 53 12.25 -3.45 21.34
C LEU A 53 12.22 -1.93 21.52
N TYR A 54 12.99 -1.19 20.71
CA TYR A 54 12.90 0.26 20.65
C TYR A 54 11.60 0.63 19.93
N GLN A 55 10.56 0.86 20.72
CA GLN A 55 9.38 1.59 20.33
C GLN A 55 9.66 3.05 20.67
N SER A 56 9.55 3.97 19.71
CA SER A 56 9.60 5.39 20.06
C SER A 56 8.43 5.68 21.00
N GLU A 57 8.73 6.03 22.24
CA GLU A 57 7.71 6.41 23.23
C GLU A 57 7.27 7.84 22.92
N GLY A 58 5.95 8.06 22.88
CA GLY A 58 5.40 9.36 22.52
C GLY A 58 3.91 9.34 22.20
N VAL A 59 3.42 10.42 21.62
CA VAL A 59 2.00 10.55 21.26
C VAL A 59 1.86 11.10 19.85
N VAL A 60 0.89 10.54 19.11
CA VAL A 60 0.46 11.10 17.82
C VAL A 60 -0.75 11.98 18.05
N VAL A 61 -0.75 13.16 17.42
CA VAL A 61 -1.94 13.98 17.24
C VAL A 61 -2.28 14.00 15.77
N ASP A 62 -3.40 13.41 15.41
CA ASP A 62 -3.98 13.37 14.06
C ASP A 62 -5.11 14.40 13.97
N PHE A 63 -4.87 15.44 13.18
CA PHE A 63 -5.81 16.54 12.97
C PHE A 63 -6.87 16.21 11.89
N GLY A 64 -6.87 14.99 11.37
CA GLY A 64 -7.67 14.57 10.22
C GLY A 64 -7.02 14.97 8.90
N GLY A 65 -7.56 14.44 7.79
CA GLY A 65 -7.06 14.74 6.44
C GLY A 65 -5.58 14.37 6.25
N TYR A 66 -5.12 13.30 6.90
CA TYR A 66 -3.73 12.82 6.91
C TYR A 66 -2.70 13.83 7.45
N LYS A 67 -3.14 14.80 8.25
CA LYS A 67 -2.24 15.72 8.95
C LYS A 67 -1.98 15.20 10.35
N THR A 68 -0.77 14.68 10.57
CA THR A 68 -0.37 14.13 11.88
C THR A 68 0.87 14.83 12.41
N SER A 69 1.04 14.78 13.73
CA SER A 69 2.24 15.21 14.41
C SER A 69 2.65 14.21 15.47
N TRP A 70 3.94 14.13 15.74
CA TRP A 70 4.52 13.26 16.75
C TRP A 70 5.25 14.04 17.81
N THR A 71 5.11 13.59 19.05
CA THR A 71 5.88 14.11 20.17
C THR A 71 6.52 12.97 20.94
N ASP A 72 7.85 12.89 20.91
CA ASP A 72 8.62 11.99 21.77
C ASP A 72 8.38 12.31 23.24
N VAL A 73 8.09 11.29 24.03
CA VAL A 73 7.93 11.37 25.48
C VAL A 73 8.40 10.05 26.09
N ASP A 74 9.27 10.11 27.11
CA ASP A 74 9.59 8.94 27.92
C ASP A 74 8.36 8.56 28.76
N TYR A 75 7.80 7.37 28.51
CA TYR A 75 6.60 6.90 29.22
C TYR A 75 6.86 6.65 30.71
N LYS A 76 8.12 6.58 31.16
CA LYS A 76 8.46 6.55 32.59
C LYS A 76 8.21 7.90 33.26
N GLU A 77 8.24 8.99 32.50
CA GLU A 77 7.93 10.32 33.00
C GLU A 77 6.43 10.60 32.93
N ILE A 78 5.80 10.28 31.79
CA ILE A 78 4.39 10.59 31.52
C ILE A 78 3.75 9.42 30.77
N ASP A 79 2.78 8.77 31.41
CA ASP A 79 2.07 7.60 30.88
C ASP A 79 0.56 7.87 30.66
N ASP A 80 0.06 8.99 31.16
CA ASP A 80 -1.33 9.44 30.97
C ASP A 80 -1.51 10.09 29.58
N PRO A 81 -2.43 9.60 28.74
CA PRO A 81 -2.63 10.13 27.39
C PRO A 81 -3.05 11.60 27.32
N VAL A 82 -3.72 12.14 28.34
CA VAL A 82 -4.11 13.55 28.39
C VAL A 82 -2.89 14.40 28.71
N GLU A 83 -2.06 14.00 29.67
CA GLU A 83 -0.79 14.68 29.95
C GLU A 83 0.18 14.63 28.76
N LEU A 84 0.19 13.52 28.01
CA LEU A 84 0.93 13.42 26.75
C LEU A 84 0.45 14.45 25.72
N LEU A 85 -0.87 14.62 25.57
CA LEU A 85 -1.45 15.64 24.68
C LEU A 85 -1.06 17.06 25.11
N VAL A 86 -1.03 17.33 26.43
CA VAL A 86 -0.60 18.62 26.98
C VAL A 86 0.85 18.88 26.59
N LYS A 87 1.76 17.92 26.81
CA LYS A 87 3.17 18.04 26.43
C LYS A 87 3.37 18.22 24.92
N ALA A 88 2.60 17.50 24.11
CA ALA A 88 2.59 17.70 22.66
C ALA A 88 2.13 19.12 22.28
N SER A 89 1.08 19.61 22.95
CA SER A 89 0.55 20.95 22.71
C SER A 89 1.56 22.04 23.10
N GLU A 90 2.25 21.89 24.22
CA GLU A 90 3.32 22.81 24.63
C GLU A 90 4.50 22.79 23.66
N LYS A 91 4.95 21.59 23.24
CA LYS A 91 6.10 21.43 22.33
C LYS A 91 5.87 22.09 20.97
N HIS A 92 4.65 21.94 20.43
CA HIS A 92 4.32 22.38 19.08
C HIS A 92 3.49 23.67 19.04
N GLY A 93 3.16 24.26 20.19
CA GLY A 93 2.37 25.48 20.29
C GLY A 93 0.89 25.29 19.95
N TYR A 94 0.34 24.11 20.17
CA TYR A 94 -1.08 23.85 19.96
C TYR A 94 -1.92 24.46 21.08
N THR A 95 -3.14 24.89 20.75
CA THR A 95 -4.15 25.21 21.75
C THR A 95 -5.21 24.11 21.75
N TYR A 96 -5.59 23.61 22.93
CA TYR A 96 -6.62 22.59 23.06
C TYR A 96 -7.71 23.03 24.03
N THR A 97 -8.92 22.49 23.85
CA THR A 97 -10.08 22.74 24.71
C THR A 97 -10.67 21.43 25.18
N MET A 98 -10.81 21.30 26.50
CA MET A 98 -11.56 20.22 27.14
C MET A 98 -12.96 20.73 27.51
N GLY A 99 -13.99 19.97 27.15
CA GLY A 99 -15.37 20.27 27.51
C GLY A 99 -15.65 20.03 29.00
N GLU A 100 -16.80 20.53 29.47
CA GLU A 100 -17.24 20.35 30.86
C GLU A 100 -17.46 18.87 31.22
N ASP A 101 -17.73 18.02 30.23
CA ASP A 101 -17.86 16.57 30.39
C ASP A 101 -16.51 15.82 30.45
N GLY A 102 -15.40 16.57 30.41
CA GLY A 102 -14.05 16.04 30.45
C GLY A 102 -13.57 15.45 29.14
N LYS A 103 -14.29 15.64 28.02
CA LYS A 103 -13.88 15.20 26.70
C LYS A 103 -13.08 16.26 25.96
N LEU A 104 -12.17 15.83 25.10
CA LEU A 104 -11.46 16.72 24.20
C LEU A 104 -12.41 17.25 23.13
N GLU A 105 -12.61 18.57 23.08
CA GLU A 105 -13.46 19.24 22.10
C GLU A 105 -12.67 19.71 20.88
N SER A 106 -11.44 20.21 21.09
CA SER A 106 -10.60 20.69 20.00
C SER A 106 -9.11 20.66 20.32
N VAL A 107 -8.28 20.48 19.29
CA VAL A 107 -6.85 20.78 19.26
C VAL A 107 -6.59 21.61 18.01
N TYR A 108 -5.85 22.70 18.13
CA TYR A 108 -5.59 23.69 17.09
C TYR A 108 -4.10 23.95 16.95
N ASP A 109 -3.57 23.78 15.75
CA ASP A 109 -2.14 23.86 15.45
C ASP A 109 -1.71 25.16 14.74
N GLY A 110 -2.56 26.18 14.75
CA GLY A 110 -2.29 27.45 14.08
C GLY A 110 -2.59 27.48 12.57
N SER A 111 -2.95 26.35 11.96
CA SER A 111 -3.43 26.31 10.57
C SER A 111 -4.95 26.59 10.49
N ALA A 112 -5.50 26.90 9.32
CA ALA A 112 -6.96 27.05 9.19
C ALA A 112 -7.63 25.71 9.53
N THR A 113 -8.26 25.62 10.70
CA THR A 113 -8.85 24.37 11.19
C THR A 113 -10.09 23.98 10.40
N TYR A 114 -10.25 22.66 10.22
CA TYR A 114 -11.50 22.00 9.87
C TYR A 114 -12.51 21.98 11.05
N SER A 115 -12.32 22.80 12.09
CA SER A 115 -12.89 22.64 13.44
C SER A 115 -14.39 22.92 13.58
N ASN A 116 -15.14 22.95 12.49
CA ASN A 116 -16.59 23.12 12.50
C ASN A 116 -17.30 22.07 11.66
N ASP A 117 -16.64 20.96 11.32
CA ASP A 117 -17.31 19.85 10.66
C ASP A 117 -18.13 19.04 11.69
N PRO A 118 -19.48 19.08 11.64
CA PRO A 118 -20.33 18.37 12.59
C PRO A 118 -20.26 16.85 12.46
N THR A 119 -19.60 16.33 11.41
CA THR A 119 -19.42 14.90 11.19
C THR A 119 -18.18 14.33 11.88
N HIS A 120 -17.29 15.19 12.37
CA HIS A 120 -16.02 14.81 12.97
C HIS A 120 -15.97 15.09 14.48
N SER A 121 -15.21 14.29 15.21
CA SER A 121 -14.98 14.49 16.64
C SER A 121 -13.59 14.04 17.06
N TRP A 122 -13.05 14.66 18.11
CA TRP A 122 -11.82 14.19 18.73
C TRP A 122 -12.06 12.91 19.52
N GLY A 123 -11.12 11.97 19.41
CA GLY A 123 -11.13 10.72 20.17
C GLY A 123 -9.72 10.26 20.50
N LEU A 124 -9.61 9.49 21.58
CA LEU A 124 -8.39 8.76 21.92
C LEU A 124 -8.48 7.37 21.31
N TRP A 125 -7.45 7.00 20.58
CA TRP A 125 -7.28 5.70 19.93
C TRP A 125 -5.96 5.09 20.37
N TYR A 126 -5.86 3.78 20.23
CA TYR A 126 -4.63 3.05 20.46
C TYR A 126 -4.49 1.89 19.50
N VAL A 127 -3.26 1.42 19.34
CA VAL A 127 -2.94 0.16 18.66
C VAL A 127 -2.37 -0.80 19.69
N GLU A 128 -2.97 -1.97 19.86
CA GLU A 128 -2.45 -3.00 20.76
C GLU A 128 -1.05 -3.47 20.33
N LYS A 129 -0.26 -3.95 21.29
CA LYS A 129 1.04 -4.56 20.99
C LYS A 129 0.86 -5.73 20.03
N LYS A 130 1.60 -5.69 18.91
CA LYS A 130 1.53 -6.69 17.81
C LYS A 130 0.22 -6.66 17.00
N SER A 131 -0.57 -5.61 17.15
CA SER A 131 -1.70 -5.29 16.27
C SER A 131 -1.30 -4.18 15.29
N THR A 132 -2.05 -4.06 14.20
CA THR A 132 -1.97 -2.97 13.23
C THR A 132 -3.30 -2.22 13.10
N SER A 133 -4.32 -2.61 13.88
CA SER A 133 -5.65 -2.02 13.82
C SER A 133 -5.85 -1.02 14.95
N PHE A 134 -6.52 0.08 14.62
CA PHE A 134 -6.91 1.07 15.61
C PHE A 134 -8.10 0.58 16.44
N THR A 135 -8.01 0.80 17.75
CA THR A 135 -9.12 0.64 18.67
C THR A 135 -9.44 1.97 19.32
N ARG A 136 -10.70 2.39 19.24
CA ARG A 136 -11.15 3.61 19.91
C ARG A 136 -11.27 3.34 21.40
N SER A 137 -10.65 4.17 22.22
CA SER A 137 -10.80 4.06 23.67
C SER A 137 -12.17 4.58 24.10
N GLU A 138 -12.81 3.89 25.05
CA GLU A 138 -14.08 4.33 25.66
C GLU A 138 -13.89 5.51 26.62
N GLY A 139 -12.66 5.73 27.09
CA GLY A 139 -12.28 6.83 27.98
C GLY A 139 -10.78 7.10 27.96
N TYR A 140 -10.30 8.02 28.81
CA TYR A 140 -8.90 8.46 28.76
C TYR A 140 -7.98 7.81 29.80
N GLY A 141 -8.54 7.03 30.74
CA GLY A 141 -7.78 6.37 31.82
C GLY A 141 -6.96 5.13 31.40
N ILE A 142 -6.52 5.06 30.15
CA ILE A 142 -5.61 4.02 29.68
C ILE A 142 -4.15 4.44 29.95
N LYS A 143 -3.21 3.49 29.93
CA LYS A 143 -1.77 3.78 30.03
C LYS A 143 -1.13 3.69 28.67
N ALA A 144 -0.46 4.75 28.22
CA ALA A 144 0.14 4.78 26.89
C ALA A 144 1.17 3.66 26.68
N SER A 145 1.96 3.35 27.71
CA SER A 145 3.00 2.31 27.72
C SER A 145 2.49 0.87 27.53
N ASP A 146 1.18 0.62 27.72
CA ASP A 146 0.57 -0.69 27.46
C ASP A 146 0.37 -0.96 25.96
N TYR A 147 0.38 0.09 25.14
CA TYR A 147 0.06 0.04 23.72
C TYR A 147 1.28 0.29 22.85
N THR A 148 1.10 0.05 21.56
CA THR A 148 2.07 0.35 20.53
C THR A 148 2.16 1.85 20.26
N VAL A 149 1.01 2.50 20.23
CA VAL A 149 0.90 3.95 20.09
C VAL A 149 -0.46 4.37 20.61
N THR A 150 -0.52 5.54 21.23
CA THR A 150 -1.77 6.26 21.49
C THR A 150 -1.88 7.45 20.54
N VAL A 151 -3.08 7.65 20.02
CA VAL A 151 -3.36 8.67 19.01
C VAL A 151 -4.56 9.49 19.45
N TRP A 152 -4.37 10.79 19.58
CA TRP A 152 -5.49 11.73 19.62
C TRP A 152 -5.86 12.07 18.19
N ALA A 153 -7.06 11.70 17.75
CA ALA A 153 -7.46 11.85 16.37
C ALA A 153 -8.77 12.61 16.21
N TYR A 154 -8.82 13.51 15.24
CA TYR A 154 -10.03 14.15 14.75
C TYR A 154 -10.56 13.38 13.54
N THR A 155 -11.56 12.52 13.76
CA THR A 155 -12.06 11.59 12.75
C THR A 155 -13.56 11.75 12.53
N GLU A 156 -14.04 11.36 11.34
CA GLU A 156 -15.47 11.18 11.10
C GLU A 156 -16.06 10.10 12.00
N LYS A 157 -17.39 10.14 12.16
CA LYS A 157 -18.14 9.02 12.73
C LYS A 157 -17.81 7.72 11.98
N ASP A 158 -17.27 6.76 12.72
CA ASP A 158 -16.85 5.42 12.27
C ASP A 158 -15.50 5.36 11.51
N ALA A 159 -14.80 6.49 11.30
CA ALA A 159 -13.48 6.50 10.67
C ALA A 159 -12.36 6.27 11.70
N GLU A 160 -11.35 5.50 11.28
CA GLU A 160 -10.11 5.27 12.04
C GLU A 160 -9.10 6.42 11.83
N PRO A 161 -8.17 6.64 12.78
CA PRO A 161 -7.04 7.56 12.59
C PRO A 161 -6.15 7.19 11.42
N ALA A 162 -5.31 8.14 10.99
CA ALA A 162 -4.21 7.87 10.09
C ALA A 162 -3.25 6.83 10.70
N VAL A 163 -2.71 5.96 9.84
CA VAL A 163 -1.77 4.90 10.22
C VAL A 163 -0.61 5.49 11.01
N ALA A 164 -0.29 4.89 12.16
CA ALA A 164 0.75 5.37 13.06
C ALA A 164 1.92 4.41 13.26
N VAL A 165 1.78 3.18 12.75
CA VAL A 165 2.75 2.10 12.91
C VAL A 165 2.90 1.37 11.59
N ASP A 166 4.00 0.66 11.42
CA ASP A 166 4.22 -0.21 10.28
C ASP A 166 3.57 -1.60 10.50
N ALA A 167 3.76 -2.54 9.58
CA ALA A 167 3.17 -3.88 9.66
C ALA A 167 3.65 -4.74 10.85
N THR A 168 4.71 -4.30 11.54
CA THR A 168 5.23 -4.96 12.76
C THR A 168 4.79 -4.27 14.05
N GLY A 169 4.02 -3.19 13.95
CA GLY A 169 3.69 -2.34 15.09
C GLY A 169 4.84 -1.41 15.49
N THR A 170 5.79 -1.10 14.61
CA THR A 170 6.81 -0.08 14.93
C THR A 170 6.31 1.29 14.51
N SER A 171 6.42 2.30 15.38
CA SER A 171 6.05 3.67 15.05
C SER A 171 6.77 4.15 13.79
N ILE A 172 6.05 4.82 12.91
CA ILE A 172 6.58 5.42 11.67
C ILE A 172 7.03 6.87 11.89
N TYR A 173 6.82 7.41 13.09
CA TYR A 173 7.12 8.79 13.43
C TYR A 173 8.44 8.91 14.20
N GLY A 174 8.98 10.13 14.22
CA GLY A 174 10.19 10.46 14.98
C GLY A 174 11.49 10.17 14.22
N TYR A 175 11.41 9.61 13.01
CA TYR A 175 12.58 9.48 12.15
C TYR A 175 13.03 10.83 11.60
N SER A 176 14.34 11.04 11.58
CA SER A 176 14.97 12.11 10.81
C SER A 176 14.88 11.81 9.32
N GLN A 177 14.87 12.85 8.49
CA GLN A 177 14.92 12.67 7.04
C GLN A 177 16.16 11.83 6.64
N PRO A 178 15.99 10.72 5.91
CA PRO A 178 17.09 9.83 5.58
C PRO A 178 18.04 10.48 4.55
N SER A 179 19.32 10.21 4.71
CA SER A 179 20.38 10.59 3.78
C SER A 179 20.73 9.46 2.82
N SER A 180 20.45 8.20 3.19
CA SER A 180 20.68 7.03 2.34
C SER A 180 19.79 5.85 2.73
N MET A 181 19.22 5.19 1.72
CA MET A 181 18.19 4.17 1.92
C MET A 181 18.48 2.88 1.17
N VAL A 182 17.95 1.80 1.72
CA VAL A 182 17.84 0.51 1.01
C VAL A 182 16.37 0.12 0.89
N THR A 183 15.98 -0.38 -0.28
CA THR A 183 14.63 -0.92 -0.53
C THR A 183 14.70 -2.41 -0.85
N LEU A 184 13.87 -3.24 -0.20
CA LEU A 184 14.01 -4.70 -0.25
C LEU A 184 12.99 -5.41 -1.16
N SER A 185 12.16 -4.67 -1.90
CA SER A 185 11.30 -5.23 -2.94
C SER A 185 11.02 -4.21 -4.05
N PRO A 186 10.57 -4.66 -5.24
CA PRO A 186 10.10 -3.75 -6.28
C PRO A 186 9.02 -2.79 -5.79
N VAL A 187 8.09 -3.26 -4.95
CA VAL A 187 7.04 -2.41 -4.35
C VAL A 187 7.65 -1.32 -3.47
N CYS A 188 8.62 -1.66 -2.61
CA CYS A 188 9.32 -0.68 -1.77
C CYS A 188 10.03 0.37 -2.64
N THR A 189 10.74 -0.06 -3.68
CA THR A 189 11.45 0.81 -4.61
C THR A 189 10.51 1.75 -5.36
N GLU A 190 9.40 1.22 -5.88
CA GLU A 190 8.40 2.00 -6.62
C GLU A 190 7.70 3.05 -5.75
N ILE A 191 7.40 2.73 -4.48
CA ILE A 191 6.84 3.71 -3.54
C ILE A 191 7.85 4.85 -3.29
N VAL A 192 9.10 4.53 -2.98
CA VAL A 192 10.15 5.56 -2.78
C VAL A 192 10.35 6.40 -4.04
N ALA A 193 10.38 5.77 -5.20
CA ALA A 193 10.55 6.44 -6.48
C ALA A 193 9.40 7.40 -6.80
N SER A 194 8.15 7.02 -6.51
CA SER A 194 6.98 7.85 -6.75
C SER A 194 7.03 9.20 -6.01
N MET A 195 7.80 9.28 -4.92
CA MET A 195 8.01 10.50 -4.14
C MET A 195 9.23 11.32 -4.61
N ASN A 196 9.84 10.96 -5.75
CA ASN A 196 11.08 11.55 -6.30
C ASN A 196 12.30 11.39 -5.38
N ALA A 197 12.41 10.25 -4.71
CA ALA A 197 13.47 9.99 -3.73
C ALA A 197 14.49 8.92 -4.17
N VAL A 198 14.56 8.60 -5.47
CA VAL A 198 15.50 7.59 -6.01
C VAL A 198 16.96 7.93 -5.68
N SER A 199 17.31 9.22 -5.63
CA SER A 199 18.67 9.67 -5.30
C SER A 199 19.14 9.30 -3.88
N LEU A 200 18.20 8.95 -2.99
CA LEU A 200 18.52 8.45 -1.65
C LEU A 200 18.84 6.96 -1.65
N ILE A 201 18.46 6.21 -2.69
CA ILE A 201 18.62 4.76 -2.73
C ILE A 201 20.10 4.41 -2.98
N VAL A 202 20.70 3.64 -2.07
CA VAL A 202 22.07 3.12 -2.17
C VAL A 202 22.12 1.59 -2.35
N GLY A 203 20.97 0.93 -2.23
CA GLY A 203 20.83 -0.49 -2.55
C GLY A 203 19.37 -0.93 -2.72
N THR A 204 19.16 -1.94 -3.55
CA THR A 204 17.86 -2.55 -3.82
C THR A 204 17.94 -4.08 -3.76
N ASP A 205 16.80 -4.75 -3.77
CA ASP A 205 16.75 -6.16 -4.14
C ASP A 205 17.11 -6.40 -5.62
N SER A 206 17.28 -7.67 -6.00
CA SER A 206 17.69 -8.07 -7.35
C SER A 206 16.64 -7.82 -8.44
N TYR A 207 15.36 -7.71 -8.10
CA TYR A 207 14.23 -7.59 -9.04
C TYR A 207 13.76 -6.15 -9.26
N SER A 208 14.15 -5.20 -8.39
CA SER A 208 13.86 -3.78 -8.59
C SER A 208 14.49 -3.26 -9.90
N ASN A 209 13.61 -2.90 -10.84
CA ASN A 209 13.94 -2.53 -12.23
C ASN A 209 13.26 -1.22 -12.69
N TYR A 210 12.56 -0.52 -11.81
CA TYR A 210 11.88 0.73 -12.13
C TYR A 210 12.01 1.73 -10.96
N PRO A 211 12.09 3.05 -11.23
CA PRO A 211 12.22 3.70 -12.56
C PRO A 211 13.53 3.39 -13.26
N SER A 212 13.67 3.85 -14.51
CA SER A 212 14.89 3.66 -15.31
C SER A 212 16.16 4.15 -14.61
N SER A 213 16.02 5.17 -13.74
CA SER A 213 17.09 5.69 -12.90
C SER A 213 17.61 4.70 -11.85
N VAL A 214 16.80 3.75 -11.38
CA VAL A 214 17.24 2.64 -10.51
C VAL A 214 18.15 1.69 -11.28
N VAL A 215 17.78 1.34 -12.52
CA VAL A 215 18.61 0.50 -13.40
C VAL A 215 19.92 1.20 -13.71
N ALA A 216 19.88 2.47 -14.10
CA ALA A 216 21.09 3.25 -14.36
C ALA A 216 22.01 3.34 -13.12
N GLY A 217 21.43 3.47 -11.92
CA GLY A 217 22.18 3.44 -10.66
C GLY A 217 22.80 2.07 -10.36
N ARG A 218 22.13 0.97 -10.71
CA ARG A 218 22.71 -0.38 -10.62
C ARG A 218 23.87 -0.55 -11.60
N ASP A 219 23.69 -0.11 -12.85
CA ASP A 219 24.69 -0.24 -13.91
C ASP A 219 25.97 0.55 -13.62
N ASN A 220 25.83 1.74 -13.02
CA ASN A 220 26.97 2.59 -12.67
C ASN A 220 27.56 2.30 -11.27
N GLY A 221 26.94 1.40 -10.50
CA GLY A 221 27.40 0.97 -9.18
C GLY A 221 27.03 1.90 -8.02
N SER A 222 26.24 2.96 -8.23
CA SER A 222 25.73 3.80 -7.14
C SER A 222 24.68 3.08 -6.29
N ILE A 223 23.92 2.16 -6.89
CA ILE A 223 22.92 1.31 -6.23
C ILE A 223 23.41 -0.15 -6.24
N ALA A 224 23.63 -0.72 -5.06
CA ALA A 224 24.04 -2.12 -4.93
C ALA A 224 22.83 -3.08 -4.90
N VAL A 225 23.03 -4.32 -5.36
CA VAL A 225 22.09 -5.41 -5.06
C VAL A 225 22.43 -5.95 -3.68
N VAL A 226 21.47 -5.89 -2.75
CA VAL A 226 21.67 -6.29 -1.33
C VAL A 226 20.96 -7.58 -0.94
N GLY A 227 20.54 -8.36 -1.94
CA GLY A 227 19.83 -9.62 -1.75
C GLY A 227 18.74 -9.83 -2.80
N THR A 228 17.91 -10.83 -2.57
CA THR A 228 16.72 -11.11 -3.39
C THR A 228 15.45 -10.67 -2.66
N TYR A 229 14.32 -10.68 -3.35
CA TYR A 229 13.01 -10.41 -2.74
C TYR A 229 12.73 -11.27 -1.50
N THR A 230 13.13 -12.55 -1.49
CA THR A 230 12.86 -13.46 -0.37
C THR A 230 14.05 -13.64 0.59
N ASP A 231 15.25 -13.23 0.17
CA ASP A 231 16.50 -13.44 0.90
C ASP A 231 17.36 -12.17 0.94
N PRO A 232 17.03 -11.20 1.81
CA PRO A 232 17.83 -9.99 2.01
C PRO A 232 19.13 -10.32 2.79
N SER A 233 20.25 -9.73 2.37
CA SER A 233 21.55 -9.91 3.04
C SER A 233 21.82 -8.78 4.04
N TYR A 234 21.68 -9.04 5.34
CA TYR A 234 22.00 -8.07 6.40
C TYR A 234 23.40 -7.45 6.24
N GLU A 235 24.41 -8.28 5.96
CA GLU A 235 25.80 -7.81 5.79
C GLU A 235 25.95 -6.89 4.57
N SER A 236 25.30 -7.23 3.45
CA SER A 236 25.31 -6.38 2.25
C SER A 236 24.58 -5.07 2.48
N ILE A 237 23.47 -5.08 3.21
CA ILE A 237 22.71 -3.88 3.60
C ILE A 237 23.61 -2.98 4.45
N MET A 238 24.18 -3.50 5.54
CA MET A 238 25.04 -2.73 6.45
C MET A 238 26.29 -2.19 5.76
N HIS A 239 26.85 -2.91 4.79
CA HIS A 239 27.99 -2.44 4.01
C HIS A 239 27.69 -1.16 3.21
N ARG A 240 26.43 -0.93 2.81
CA ARG A 240 26.00 0.31 2.15
C ARG A 240 25.82 1.48 3.11
N GLY A 241 25.83 1.24 4.41
CA GLY A 241 25.66 2.24 5.45
C GLY A 241 24.36 3.05 5.39
N PRO A 242 23.18 2.43 5.12
CA PRO A 242 21.91 3.18 5.07
C PRO A 242 21.51 3.68 6.46
N ASP A 243 20.79 4.79 6.50
CA ASP A 243 20.11 5.27 7.71
C ASP A 243 18.60 4.92 7.74
N MET A 244 18.08 4.37 6.63
CA MET A 244 16.73 3.80 6.57
C MET A 244 16.64 2.58 5.63
N VAL A 245 15.84 1.59 6.00
CA VAL A 245 15.53 0.41 5.16
C VAL A 245 14.02 0.22 5.04
N ILE A 246 13.51 0.14 3.81
CA ILE A 246 12.10 -0.14 3.52
C ILE A 246 11.95 -1.62 3.17
N CYS A 247 11.13 -2.33 3.94
CA CYS A 247 10.94 -3.78 3.92
C CYS A 247 9.49 -4.12 3.54
N ASP A 248 9.29 -5.28 2.93
CA ASP A 248 7.99 -5.82 2.53
C ASP A 248 7.47 -6.83 3.57
N GLY A 249 6.34 -6.52 4.20
CA GLY A 249 5.77 -7.33 5.27
C GLY A 249 5.16 -8.65 4.82
N SER A 250 4.99 -8.87 3.51
CA SER A 250 4.61 -10.18 2.98
C SER A 250 5.75 -11.21 3.10
N GLN A 251 6.99 -10.75 3.30
CA GLN A 251 8.19 -11.60 3.32
C GLN A 251 8.75 -11.76 4.74
N TYR A 252 8.63 -12.97 5.29
CA TYR A 252 9.10 -13.28 6.65
C TYR A 252 10.56 -12.87 6.90
N ASN A 253 11.46 -13.16 5.96
CA ASN A 253 12.89 -12.83 6.11
C ASN A 253 13.13 -11.31 6.13
N GLN A 254 12.34 -10.53 5.41
CA GLN A 254 12.42 -9.06 5.46
C GLN A 254 11.92 -8.53 6.81
N VAL A 255 10.86 -9.12 7.37
CA VAL A 255 10.40 -8.80 8.73
C VAL A 255 11.47 -9.11 9.78
N GLN A 256 12.22 -10.20 9.64
CA GLN A 256 13.32 -10.52 10.55
C GLN A 256 14.52 -9.60 10.38
N VAL A 257 14.93 -9.28 9.14
CA VAL A 257 16.07 -8.39 8.91
C VAL A 257 15.79 -6.98 9.43
N ALA A 258 14.56 -6.47 9.29
CA ALA A 258 14.13 -5.19 9.86
C ALA A 258 14.34 -5.13 11.38
N LYS A 259 14.01 -6.22 12.10
CA LYS A 259 14.24 -6.29 13.57
C LYS A 259 15.73 -6.22 13.91
N THR A 260 16.56 -6.95 13.18
CA THR A 260 18.02 -6.95 13.40
C THR A 260 18.65 -5.59 13.06
N LEU A 261 18.19 -4.94 11.98
CA LEU A 261 18.62 -3.60 11.59
C LEU A 261 18.27 -2.55 12.66
N ARG A 262 17.05 -2.60 13.21
CA ARG A 262 16.64 -1.73 14.33
C ARG A 262 17.49 -1.92 15.57
N ASN A 263 17.86 -3.16 15.90
CA ASN A 263 18.81 -3.43 17.00
C ASN A 263 20.22 -2.86 16.75
N SER A 264 20.52 -2.53 15.50
CA SER A 264 21.77 -1.90 15.06
C SER A 264 21.60 -0.39 14.82
N GLU A 265 20.53 0.21 15.34
CA GLU A 265 20.20 1.64 15.22
C GLU A 265 19.94 2.12 13.77
N VAL A 266 19.63 1.21 12.85
CA VAL A 266 19.18 1.55 11.49
C VAL A 266 17.66 1.61 11.46
N ASN A 267 17.10 2.77 11.08
CA ASN A 267 15.65 2.90 10.94
C ASN A 267 15.14 1.90 9.90
N SER A 268 14.05 1.21 10.20
CA SER A 268 13.49 0.24 9.26
C SER A 268 11.98 0.33 9.31
N VAL A 269 11.33 0.34 8.15
CA VAL A 269 9.86 0.40 8.01
C VAL A 269 9.41 -0.84 7.27
N VAL A 270 8.46 -1.59 7.83
CA VAL A 270 7.89 -2.79 7.22
C VAL A 270 6.51 -2.46 6.65
N LEU A 271 6.39 -2.48 5.34
CA LEU A 271 5.15 -2.26 4.61
C LEU A 271 4.12 -3.37 4.88
N TYR A 272 2.85 -3.05 4.81
CA TYR A 272 1.77 -4.03 4.85
C TYR A 272 1.77 -4.91 3.62
N ASN A 273 1.28 -6.15 3.78
CA ASN A 273 0.92 -6.98 2.64
C ASN A 273 -0.23 -6.30 1.89
N ALA A 274 0.04 -5.80 0.68
CA ALA A 274 -0.91 -5.02 -0.08
C ALA A 274 -1.82 -5.92 -0.92
N GLU A 275 -3.05 -6.10 -0.46
CA GLU A 275 -4.08 -6.96 -1.08
C GLU A 275 -5.26 -6.15 -1.62
N ASP A 276 -5.25 -4.82 -1.45
CA ASP A 276 -6.33 -3.92 -1.86
C ASP A 276 -5.81 -2.48 -2.07
N GLU A 277 -6.63 -1.61 -2.67
CA GLU A 277 -6.29 -0.18 -2.86
C GLU A 277 -5.90 0.50 -1.53
N LYS A 278 -6.58 0.17 -0.43
CA LYS A 278 -6.34 0.81 0.87
C LYS A 278 -4.93 0.53 1.38
N SER A 279 -4.49 -0.71 1.35
CA SER A 279 -3.16 -1.12 1.80
C SER A 279 -2.04 -0.54 0.92
N ILE A 280 -2.31 -0.30 -0.37
CA ILE A 280 -1.39 0.46 -1.24
C ILE A 280 -1.27 1.91 -0.75
N ILE A 281 -2.41 2.58 -0.50
CA ILE A 281 -2.45 3.95 0.03
C ILE A 281 -1.72 4.04 1.38
N ASP A 282 -1.99 3.11 2.29
CA ASP A 282 -1.36 3.04 3.60
C ASP A 282 0.17 2.88 3.46
N ASN A 283 0.63 2.00 2.57
CA ASN A 283 2.06 1.80 2.31
C ASN A 283 2.76 3.05 1.75
N ILE A 284 2.10 3.81 0.87
CA ILE A 284 2.61 5.09 0.37
C ILE A 284 2.70 6.10 1.53
N PHE A 285 1.65 6.18 2.35
CA PHE A 285 1.58 7.10 3.47
C PHE A 285 2.67 6.82 4.50
N ILE A 286 2.80 5.58 4.98
CA ILE A 286 3.77 5.26 6.03
C ILE A 286 5.21 5.46 5.56
N THR A 287 5.50 5.15 4.29
CA THR A 287 6.83 5.38 3.71
C THR A 287 7.13 6.87 3.63
N GLY A 288 6.17 7.66 3.16
CA GLY A 288 6.31 9.12 3.09
C GLY A 288 6.50 9.77 4.45
N VAL A 289 5.72 9.37 5.46
CA VAL A 289 5.86 9.88 6.82
C VAL A 289 7.23 9.53 7.40
N ALA A 290 7.65 8.27 7.29
CA ALA A 290 8.93 7.82 7.81
C ALA A 290 10.11 8.57 7.17
N MET A 291 10.02 8.86 5.88
CA MET A 291 11.05 9.61 5.15
C MET A 291 11.01 11.13 5.41
N ASN A 292 10.01 11.64 6.13
CA ASN A 292 9.69 13.07 6.22
C ASN A 292 9.30 13.72 4.87
N TYR A 293 8.66 12.92 4.01
CA TYR A 293 8.15 13.25 2.67
C TYR A 293 6.61 13.24 2.62
N GLY A 294 5.93 13.44 3.76
CA GLY A 294 4.48 13.32 3.90
C GLY A 294 3.67 14.07 2.83
N MET A 295 4.05 15.31 2.49
CA MET A 295 3.38 16.06 1.42
C MET A 295 3.49 15.37 0.05
N ARG A 296 4.66 14.81 -0.29
CA ARG A 296 4.87 14.10 -1.56
C ARG A 296 4.07 12.80 -1.59
N ALA A 297 3.99 12.07 -0.48
CA ALA A 297 3.13 10.91 -0.38
C ALA A 297 1.66 11.26 -0.60
N LEU A 298 1.18 12.38 -0.04
CA LEU A 298 -0.19 12.85 -0.26
C LEU A 298 -0.46 13.23 -1.71
N ASP A 299 0.48 13.90 -2.38
CA ASP A 299 0.37 14.19 -3.82
C ASP A 299 0.21 12.91 -4.65
N VAL A 300 1.00 11.87 -4.34
CA VAL A 300 0.95 10.56 -5.01
C VAL A 300 -0.40 9.88 -4.74
N ILE A 301 -0.85 9.84 -3.50
CA ILE A 301 -2.13 9.25 -3.09
C ILE A 301 -3.29 9.96 -3.79
N GLU A 302 -3.31 11.29 -3.80
CA GLU A 302 -4.37 12.08 -4.44
C GLU A 302 -4.41 11.81 -5.95
N SER A 303 -3.25 11.82 -6.62
CA SER A 303 -3.17 11.60 -8.06
C SER A 303 -3.62 10.19 -8.46
N MET A 304 -3.19 9.17 -7.71
CA MET A 304 -3.60 7.78 -7.90
C MET A 304 -5.11 7.61 -7.68
N THR A 305 -5.62 8.11 -6.56
CA THR A 305 -7.04 8.01 -6.19
C THR A 305 -7.93 8.75 -7.19
N TYR A 306 -7.50 9.92 -7.66
CA TYR A 306 -8.21 10.69 -8.69
C TYR A 306 -8.34 9.89 -9.98
N ALA A 307 -7.24 9.29 -10.47
CA ALA A 307 -7.25 8.50 -11.68
C ALA A 307 -8.13 7.23 -11.54
N MET A 308 -8.01 6.50 -10.42
CA MET A 308 -8.86 5.33 -10.14
C MET A 308 -10.35 5.70 -10.15
N ASN A 309 -10.71 6.83 -9.54
CA ASN A 309 -12.10 7.30 -9.52
C ASN A 309 -12.60 7.77 -10.89
N ALA A 310 -11.74 8.39 -11.69
CA ALA A 310 -12.07 8.76 -13.07
C ALA A 310 -12.35 7.51 -13.92
N ILE A 311 -11.53 6.46 -13.78
CA ILE A 311 -11.71 5.16 -14.43
C ILE A 311 -13.02 4.49 -13.96
N ARG A 312 -13.25 4.42 -12.65
CA ARG A 312 -14.51 3.89 -12.07
C ARG A 312 -15.73 4.62 -12.62
N SER A 313 -15.65 5.94 -12.74
CA SER A 313 -16.74 6.77 -13.26
C SER A 313 -17.01 6.44 -14.73
N ALA A 314 -15.97 6.26 -15.54
CA ALA A 314 -16.10 5.87 -16.95
C ALA A 314 -16.83 4.53 -17.10
N VAL A 315 -16.50 3.54 -16.27
CA VAL A 315 -17.09 2.18 -16.36
C VAL A 315 -18.40 2.00 -15.59
N SER A 316 -18.87 3.01 -14.84
CA SER A 316 -20.00 2.88 -13.91
C SER A 316 -21.33 2.41 -14.52
N GLY A 317 -21.54 2.63 -15.82
CA GLY A 317 -22.72 2.17 -16.57
C GLY A 317 -22.56 0.82 -17.27
N GLY A 318 -21.39 0.17 -17.16
CA GLY A 318 -21.06 -1.08 -17.84
C GLY A 318 -21.87 -2.27 -17.33
N ALA A 319 -22.16 -3.22 -18.22
CA ALA A 319 -22.63 -4.54 -17.82
C ALA A 319 -21.49 -5.31 -17.15
N GLY A 320 -21.76 -6.00 -16.05
CA GLY A 320 -20.72 -6.76 -15.36
C GLY A 320 -20.14 -7.89 -16.21
N THR A 321 -18.81 -7.99 -16.27
CA THR A 321 -18.09 -8.99 -17.07
C THR A 321 -17.66 -10.16 -16.20
N SER A 322 -18.08 -11.38 -16.54
CA SER A 322 -17.60 -12.61 -15.89
C SER A 322 -16.16 -12.87 -16.30
N VAL A 323 -15.23 -12.79 -15.34
CA VAL A 323 -13.78 -12.77 -15.63
C VAL A 323 -13.03 -13.78 -14.78
N MET A 324 -12.07 -14.45 -15.41
CA MET A 324 -11.04 -15.25 -14.74
C MET A 324 -9.68 -14.62 -15.00
N VAL A 325 -8.91 -14.37 -13.94
CA VAL A 325 -7.51 -13.91 -14.04
C VAL A 325 -6.58 -15.02 -13.56
N THR A 326 -5.50 -15.27 -14.30
CA THR A 326 -4.64 -16.44 -14.08
C THR A 326 -3.17 -16.18 -14.38
N LEU A 327 -2.27 -16.89 -13.69
CA LEU A 327 -0.81 -16.79 -13.85
C LEU A 327 -0.22 -17.75 -14.89
N ASN A 328 -1.01 -18.68 -15.43
CA ASN A 328 -0.54 -19.66 -16.40
C ASN A 328 -1.69 -20.24 -17.22
N THR A 329 -1.35 -21.04 -18.23
CA THR A 329 -2.31 -21.65 -19.16
C THR A 329 -2.45 -23.16 -18.96
N ASP A 330 -2.11 -23.66 -17.78
CA ASP A 330 -2.18 -25.08 -17.49
C ASP A 330 -3.64 -25.55 -17.44
N ALA A 331 -3.86 -26.86 -17.58
CA ALA A 331 -5.20 -27.44 -17.44
C ALA A 331 -5.80 -27.16 -16.05
N SER A 332 -4.95 -27.10 -15.01
CA SER A 332 -5.32 -26.72 -13.65
C SER A 332 -4.59 -25.44 -13.23
N PRO A 333 -5.09 -24.26 -13.67
CA PRO A 333 -4.33 -23.03 -13.55
C PRO A 333 -4.30 -22.46 -12.13
N THR A 334 -3.32 -21.58 -11.87
CA THR A 334 -3.36 -20.71 -10.69
C THR A 334 -4.18 -19.46 -11.02
N VAL A 335 -5.23 -19.20 -10.25
CA VAL A 335 -6.19 -18.10 -10.47
C VAL A 335 -6.23 -17.13 -9.30
N ALA A 336 -6.58 -15.87 -9.57
CA ALA A 336 -6.77 -14.85 -8.55
C ALA A 336 -8.12 -15.06 -7.82
N GLY A 337 -8.08 -15.53 -6.57
CA GLY A 337 -9.24 -15.57 -5.69
C GLY A 337 -9.46 -14.25 -4.92
N SER A 338 -10.39 -14.26 -3.97
CA SER A 338 -10.53 -13.20 -2.96
C SER A 338 -9.23 -12.97 -2.20
N TYR A 339 -9.06 -11.81 -1.57
CA TYR A 339 -7.81 -11.43 -0.88
C TYR A 339 -6.59 -11.41 -1.81
N THR A 340 -6.82 -11.02 -3.06
CA THR A 340 -5.76 -10.64 -3.99
C THR A 340 -6.05 -9.23 -4.47
N TYR A 341 -5.01 -8.42 -4.62
CA TYR A 341 -5.17 -7.05 -5.11
C TYR A 341 -5.80 -7.03 -6.52
N VAL A 342 -5.55 -8.07 -7.34
CA VAL A 342 -6.22 -8.28 -8.63
C VAL A 342 -7.74 -8.41 -8.43
N SER A 343 -8.19 -9.25 -7.50
CA SER A 343 -9.62 -9.42 -7.24
C SER A 343 -10.27 -8.14 -6.68
N ASP A 344 -9.56 -7.37 -5.86
CA ASP A 344 -10.02 -6.06 -5.40
C ASP A 344 -10.25 -5.10 -6.58
N MET A 345 -9.27 -5.02 -7.50
CA MET A 345 -9.39 -4.23 -8.73
C MET A 345 -10.58 -4.66 -9.60
N LEU A 346 -10.77 -5.96 -9.81
CA LEU A 346 -11.89 -6.48 -10.61
C LEU A 346 -13.24 -6.03 -10.03
N SER A 347 -13.40 -6.12 -8.70
CA SER A 347 -14.63 -5.73 -8.02
C SER A 347 -14.96 -4.24 -8.21
N SER A 348 -13.93 -3.41 -8.34
CA SER A 348 -14.03 -1.97 -8.61
C SER A 348 -14.37 -1.63 -10.07
N LEU A 349 -14.29 -2.59 -11.00
CA LEU A 349 -14.38 -2.37 -12.45
C LEU A 349 -15.55 -3.10 -13.11
N ASN A 350 -16.59 -3.45 -12.35
CA ASN A 350 -17.69 -4.32 -12.79
C ASN A 350 -17.20 -5.70 -13.29
N GLY A 351 -16.04 -6.16 -12.81
CA GLY A 351 -15.52 -7.50 -13.06
C GLY A 351 -16.08 -8.48 -12.03
N ASN A 352 -16.90 -9.43 -12.49
CA ASN A 352 -17.37 -10.54 -11.69
C ASN A 352 -16.30 -11.64 -11.70
N ASN A 353 -15.42 -11.64 -10.69
CA ASN A 353 -14.37 -12.66 -10.56
C ASN A 353 -14.99 -14.05 -10.33
N VAL A 354 -14.83 -14.96 -11.29
CA VAL A 354 -15.41 -16.30 -11.20
C VAL A 354 -14.77 -17.17 -10.10
N ALA A 355 -13.57 -16.80 -9.65
CA ALA A 355 -12.83 -17.50 -8.61
C ALA A 355 -12.96 -16.84 -7.22
N SER A 356 -13.91 -15.91 -7.02
CA SER A 356 -14.05 -15.15 -5.78
C SER A 356 -14.32 -16.02 -4.53
N GLU A 357 -14.80 -17.25 -4.68
CA GLU A 357 -14.98 -18.20 -3.56
C GLU A 357 -13.66 -18.82 -3.07
N MET A 358 -12.58 -18.67 -3.82
CA MET A 358 -11.24 -19.12 -3.47
C MET A 358 -10.47 -18.00 -2.77
N ASN A 359 -9.47 -18.33 -1.94
CA ASN A 359 -8.64 -17.34 -1.24
C ASN A 359 -7.23 -17.29 -1.84
N GLY A 360 -6.71 -16.08 -2.01
CA GLY A 360 -5.38 -15.82 -2.54
C GLY A 360 -5.20 -16.33 -3.97
N TRP A 361 -3.94 -16.55 -4.35
CA TRP A 361 -3.60 -17.25 -5.59
C TRP A 361 -3.82 -18.75 -5.39
N ALA A 362 -4.87 -19.29 -6.02
CA ALA A 362 -5.33 -20.64 -5.77
C ALA A 362 -5.30 -21.52 -7.02
N HIS A 363 -5.05 -22.81 -6.85
CA HIS A 363 -5.09 -23.77 -7.95
C HIS A 363 -6.54 -24.17 -8.25
N LEU A 364 -6.99 -23.85 -9.46
CA LEU A 364 -8.28 -24.25 -9.99
C LEU A 364 -8.15 -25.57 -10.74
N THR A 365 -9.02 -26.55 -10.48
CA THR A 365 -9.01 -27.78 -11.27
C THR A 365 -9.67 -27.54 -12.63
N SER A 366 -9.25 -28.31 -13.65
CA SER A 366 -9.70 -28.14 -15.04
C SER A 366 -11.22 -28.13 -15.22
N GLU A 367 -11.96 -28.97 -14.49
CA GLU A 367 -13.43 -29.03 -14.55
C GLU A 367 -14.09 -27.71 -14.14
N TYR A 368 -13.48 -26.96 -13.21
CA TYR A 368 -14.04 -25.69 -12.76
C TYR A 368 -13.83 -24.56 -13.79
N VAL A 369 -12.81 -24.64 -14.65
CA VAL A 369 -12.65 -23.68 -15.77
C VAL A 369 -13.88 -23.71 -16.67
N THR A 370 -14.35 -24.91 -17.05
CA THR A 370 -15.57 -25.06 -17.84
C THR A 370 -16.83 -24.75 -17.05
N LYS A 371 -16.90 -25.15 -15.77
CA LYS A 371 -18.08 -24.92 -14.91
C LYS A 371 -18.32 -23.42 -14.65
N TYR A 372 -17.27 -22.67 -14.39
CA TYR A 372 -17.34 -21.22 -14.20
C TYR A 372 -17.66 -20.48 -15.49
N ASN A 373 -17.24 -21.02 -16.64
CA ASN A 373 -17.51 -20.49 -17.98
C ASN A 373 -17.33 -18.96 -18.06
N PRO A 374 -16.11 -18.44 -17.78
CA PRO A 374 -15.85 -17.02 -17.84
C PRO A 374 -16.10 -16.47 -19.26
N SER A 375 -16.61 -15.24 -19.35
CA SER A 375 -16.81 -14.53 -20.62
C SER A 375 -15.56 -13.74 -21.06
N CYS A 376 -14.63 -13.51 -20.13
CA CYS A 376 -13.32 -12.93 -20.37
C CYS A 376 -12.25 -13.69 -19.56
N ILE A 377 -11.09 -13.92 -20.15
CA ILE A 377 -9.93 -14.49 -19.46
C ILE A 377 -8.75 -13.54 -19.63
N VAL A 378 -8.06 -13.26 -18.53
CA VAL A 378 -6.85 -12.45 -18.50
C VAL A 378 -5.70 -13.30 -17.96
N ILE A 379 -4.68 -13.49 -18.77
CA ILE A 379 -3.48 -14.26 -18.45
C ILE A 379 -2.37 -13.27 -18.11
N LEU A 380 -1.74 -13.48 -16.97
CA LEU A 380 -0.64 -12.67 -16.45
C LEU A 380 0.64 -13.50 -16.54
N ASP A 381 1.64 -13.00 -17.24
CA ASP A 381 2.98 -13.59 -17.34
C ASP A 381 4.02 -12.46 -17.32
N SER A 382 5.21 -12.66 -16.76
CA SER A 382 6.28 -11.65 -16.84
C SER A 382 7.27 -11.91 -17.98
N GLY A 383 7.09 -12.99 -18.74
CA GLY A 383 7.94 -13.38 -19.85
C GLY A 383 7.78 -12.52 -21.10
N THR A 384 8.79 -12.58 -21.97
CA THR A 384 8.78 -11.95 -23.31
C THR A 384 8.12 -12.85 -24.34
N TYR A 385 7.29 -12.27 -25.21
CA TYR A 385 6.55 -12.98 -26.26
C TYR A 385 6.87 -12.45 -27.65
N SER A 386 7.08 -13.35 -28.59
CA SER A 386 7.30 -13.03 -30.01
C SER A 386 6.01 -13.06 -30.82
N SER A 387 6.06 -12.49 -32.03
CA SER A 387 4.95 -12.54 -32.97
C SER A 387 4.59 -13.99 -33.33
N GLY A 388 3.42 -14.43 -32.86
CA GLY A 388 2.89 -15.78 -33.08
C GLY A 388 2.77 -16.63 -31.81
N ASP A 389 3.41 -16.24 -30.71
CA ASP A 389 3.36 -17.01 -29.46
C ASP A 389 1.97 -17.02 -28.83
N TYR A 390 1.23 -15.91 -28.93
CA TYR A 390 -0.19 -15.86 -28.52
C TYR A 390 -1.06 -16.90 -29.27
N GLY A 391 -0.88 -17.01 -30.59
CA GLY A 391 -1.63 -18.01 -31.38
C GLY A 391 -1.26 -19.44 -31.02
N ARG A 392 0.03 -19.70 -30.74
CA ARG A 392 0.50 -21.01 -30.25
C ARG A 392 -0.05 -21.34 -28.87
N MET A 393 -0.05 -20.36 -27.96
CA MET A 393 -0.64 -20.46 -26.63
C MET A 393 -2.12 -20.88 -26.74
N LEU A 394 -2.93 -20.14 -27.52
CA LEU A 394 -4.33 -20.47 -27.74
C LEU A 394 -4.53 -21.88 -28.34
N ALA A 395 -3.70 -22.27 -29.31
CA ALA A 395 -3.78 -23.59 -29.94
C ALA A 395 -3.49 -24.72 -28.93
N ASN A 396 -2.61 -24.47 -27.95
CA ASN A 396 -2.19 -25.44 -26.94
C ASN A 396 -3.11 -25.48 -25.70
N LEU A 397 -4.07 -24.55 -25.56
CA LEU A 397 -5.05 -24.60 -24.48
C LEU A 397 -5.83 -25.93 -24.47
N SER A 398 -6.13 -26.40 -23.26
CA SER A 398 -6.87 -27.65 -23.07
C SER A 398 -8.33 -27.53 -23.55
N PRO A 399 -9.04 -28.65 -23.78
CA PRO A 399 -10.44 -28.62 -24.19
C PRO A 399 -11.34 -27.82 -23.23
N GLU A 400 -11.07 -27.85 -21.93
CA GLU A 400 -11.84 -27.16 -20.89
C GLU A 400 -11.82 -25.64 -21.08
N TRP A 401 -10.65 -25.08 -21.42
CA TRP A 401 -10.49 -23.68 -21.76
C TRP A 401 -11.19 -23.33 -23.08
N LYS A 402 -11.05 -24.20 -24.09
CA LYS A 402 -11.65 -23.99 -25.42
C LYS A 402 -13.19 -24.01 -25.39
N ASN A 403 -13.77 -24.66 -24.38
CA ASN A 403 -15.21 -24.72 -24.17
C ASN A 403 -15.79 -23.48 -23.47
N THR A 404 -14.96 -22.57 -22.95
CA THR A 404 -15.42 -21.32 -22.33
C THR A 404 -15.95 -20.33 -23.36
N ASP A 405 -16.84 -19.45 -22.94
CA ASP A 405 -17.32 -18.36 -23.78
C ASP A 405 -16.21 -17.34 -24.09
N ALA A 406 -15.26 -17.15 -23.17
CA ALA A 406 -14.06 -16.36 -23.43
C ALA A 406 -13.29 -16.85 -24.67
N TYR A 407 -13.02 -18.15 -24.79
CA TYR A 407 -12.31 -18.69 -25.94
C TYR A 407 -13.13 -18.56 -27.23
N LYS A 408 -14.42 -18.95 -27.20
CA LYS A 408 -15.30 -18.92 -28.38
C LYS A 408 -15.47 -17.51 -28.95
N ASN A 409 -15.49 -16.50 -28.08
CA ASN A 409 -15.66 -15.10 -28.45
C ASN A 409 -14.33 -14.35 -28.64
N GLY A 410 -13.18 -15.00 -28.45
CA GLY A 410 -11.86 -14.37 -28.58
C GLY A 410 -11.54 -13.35 -27.47
N ASN A 411 -12.14 -13.49 -26.29
CA ASN A 411 -11.94 -12.64 -25.12
C ASN A 411 -10.89 -13.22 -24.17
N ILE A 412 -9.73 -13.58 -24.72
CA ILE A 412 -8.56 -14.01 -23.96
C ILE A 412 -7.46 -12.98 -24.16
N TYR A 413 -7.01 -12.34 -23.09
CA TYR A 413 -5.97 -11.32 -23.11
C TYR A 413 -4.73 -11.85 -22.41
N LEU A 414 -3.56 -11.61 -23.00
CA LEU A 414 -2.25 -11.90 -22.42
C LEU A 414 -1.58 -10.57 -22.04
N LEU A 415 -1.36 -10.38 -20.75
CA LEU A 415 -0.57 -9.28 -20.19
C LEU A 415 0.80 -9.85 -19.85
N CYS A 416 1.81 -9.41 -20.59
CA CYS A 416 3.18 -9.90 -20.50
C CYS A 416 4.16 -8.81 -20.07
N GLU A 417 5.43 -9.16 -19.84
CA GLU A 417 6.52 -8.20 -19.59
C GLU A 417 6.16 -7.17 -18.48
N ASP A 418 6.43 -5.87 -18.66
CA ASP A 418 6.22 -4.84 -17.63
C ASP A 418 4.79 -4.78 -17.07
N ILE A 419 3.77 -4.96 -17.91
CA ILE A 419 2.37 -4.93 -17.46
C ILE A 419 1.98 -6.21 -16.69
N GLY A 420 2.58 -7.35 -17.03
CA GLY A 420 2.47 -8.59 -16.26
C GLY A 420 3.29 -8.59 -14.97
N GLU A 421 4.40 -7.83 -14.92
CA GLU A 421 5.10 -7.56 -13.66
C GLU A 421 4.29 -6.65 -12.74
N LEU A 422 3.70 -5.59 -13.29
CA LEU A 422 2.76 -4.71 -12.58
C LEU A 422 1.61 -5.49 -11.97
N SER A 423 1.19 -6.58 -12.62
CA SER A 423 0.13 -7.42 -12.11
C SER A 423 0.50 -8.21 -10.85
N GLN A 424 1.70 -8.06 -10.31
CA GLN A 424 2.16 -8.67 -9.06
C GLN A 424 2.79 -7.65 -8.11
N ARG A 425 2.71 -6.35 -8.47
CA ARG A 425 3.30 -5.24 -7.72
C ARG A 425 2.19 -4.28 -7.30
N ALA A 426 1.65 -4.50 -6.10
CA ALA A 426 0.69 -3.60 -5.47
C ALA A 426 1.39 -2.30 -4.98
N SER A 427 1.75 -1.46 -5.95
CA SER A 427 2.49 -0.20 -5.80
C SER A 427 1.68 0.97 -6.40
N PRO A 428 2.14 2.23 -6.31
CA PRO A 428 1.45 3.36 -6.96
C PRO A 428 1.19 3.14 -8.46
N ARG A 429 2.12 2.47 -9.16
CA ARG A 429 2.07 2.23 -10.61
C ARG A 429 0.99 1.22 -11.00
N SER A 430 0.47 0.46 -10.04
CA SER A 430 -0.63 -0.49 -10.23
C SER A 430 -1.92 0.16 -10.77
N VAL A 431 -2.09 1.48 -10.62
CA VAL A 431 -3.20 2.21 -11.25
C VAL A 431 -3.19 2.14 -12.78
N GLN A 432 -2.02 1.96 -13.40
CA GLN A 432 -1.92 1.76 -14.85
C GLN A 432 -2.46 0.38 -15.25
N PHE A 433 -2.16 -0.65 -14.45
CA PHE A 433 -2.75 -1.98 -14.61
C PHE A 433 -4.27 -1.95 -14.38
N PHE A 434 -4.75 -1.17 -13.41
CA PHE A 434 -6.17 -0.92 -13.18
C PHE A 434 -6.88 -0.34 -14.42
N GLU A 435 -6.26 0.64 -15.09
CA GLU A 435 -6.82 1.20 -16.34
C GLU A 435 -6.88 0.16 -17.47
N ILE A 436 -5.83 -0.65 -17.64
CA ILE A 436 -5.81 -1.70 -18.67
C ILE A 436 -6.92 -2.74 -18.41
N LEU A 437 -7.09 -3.18 -17.16
CA LEU A 437 -8.20 -4.06 -16.80
C LEU A 437 -9.56 -3.40 -17.09
N ALA A 438 -9.72 -2.11 -16.78
CA ALA A 438 -10.97 -1.40 -17.02
C ALA A 438 -11.32 -1.39 -18.51
N ARG A 439 -10.34 -1.15 -19.38
CA ARG A 439 -10.50 -1.16 -20.84
C ARG A 439 -10.76 -2.55 -21.40
N ILE A 440 -10.13 -3.60 -20.85
CA ILE A 440 -10.40 -5.00 -21.22
C ILE A 440 -11.84 -5.39 -20.89
N LEU A 441 -12.31 -5.01 -19.71
CA LEU A 441 -13.61 -5.45 -19.17
C LEU A 441 -14.78 -4.59 -19.66
N ASN A 442 -14.52 -3.32 -20.01
CA ASN A 442 -15.54 -2.33 -20.39
C ASN A 442 -15.06 -1.49 -21.61
N PRO A 443 -14.75 -2.11 -22.76
CA PRO A 443 -14.16 -1.41 -23.91
C PRO A 443 -15.04 -0.26 -24.43
N ASP A 444 -16.37 -0.41 -24.38
CA ASP A 444 -17.32 0.58 -24.89
C ASP A 444 -17.57 1.77 -23.91
N SER A 445 -16.97 1.73 -22.72
CA SER A 445 -17.15 2.78 -21.70
C SER A 445 -16.21 3.97 -21.86
N PHE A 446 -15.20 3.87 -22.73
CA PHE A 446 -14.19 4.90 -22.92
C PHE A 446 -14.52 5.76 -24.15
N PRO A 447 -14.40 7.10 -24.06
CA PRO A 447 -14.76 8.00 -25.15
C PRO A 447 -13.65 8.14 -26.22
N ASP A 448 -12.51 7.46 -26.04
CA ASP A 448 -11.38 7.47 -26.98
C ASP A 448 -11.42 6.27 -27.92
N ASP A 449 -10.73 6.37 -29.06
CA ASP A 449 -10.66 5.30 -30.07
C ASP A 449 -9.57 4.25 -29.75
N ILE A 450 -9.12 4.16 -28.49
CA ILE A 450 -8.03 3.26 -28.09
C ILE A 450 -8.57 1.83 -27.98
N VAL A 451 -8.07 0.95 -28.84
CA VAL A 451 -8.38 -0.48 -28.81
C VAL A 451 -7.23 -1.24 -28.15
N VAL A 452 -7.53 -1.91 -27.04
CA VAL A 452 -6.55 -2.75 -26.33
C VAL A 452 -6.33 -4.06 -27.11
N PRO A 453 -5.09 -4.39 -27.51
CA PRO A 453 -4.79 -5.64 -28.21
C PRO A 453 -4.93 -6.86 -27.29
N LYS A 454 -4.96 -8.06 -27.89
CA LYS A 454 -5.04 -9.33 -27.13
C LYS A 454 -3.73 -9.72 -26.46
N THR A 455 -2.62 -9.10 -26.84
CA THR A 455 -1.31 -9.24 -26.20
C THR A 455 -0.78 -7.85 -25.92
N ILE A 456 -0.45 -7.58 -24.66
CA ILE A 456 -0.05 -6.27 -24.17
C ILE A 456 1.23 -6.50 -23.38
N GLY A 457 2.32 -5.85 -23.76
CA GLY A 457 3.63 -5.98 -23.10
C GLY A 457 4.14 -4.62 -22.66
N ASN A 458 5.41 -4.33 -22.96
CA ASN A 458 6.05 -3.05 -22.62
C ASN A 458 5.42 -1.82 -23.32
N ASP A 459 4.60 -2.04 -24.34
CA ASP A 459 3.87 -0.98 -25.06
C ASP A 459 2.58 -0.54 -24.35
N TYR A 460 2.28 -1.08 -23.16
CA TYR A 460 1.02 -0.84 -22.45
C TYR A 460 0.68 0.63 -22.23
N VAL A 461 1.69 1.49 -22.06
CA VAL A 461 1.53 2.94 -21.86
C VAL A 461 0.81 3.62 -23.04
N SER A 462 0.90 3.05 -24.24
CA SER A 462 0.18 3.55 -25.42
C SER A 462 -1.34 3.37 -25.34
N TYR A 463 -1.82 2.49 -24.45
CA TYR A 463 -3.23 2.20 -24.22
C TYR A 463 -3.80 2.92 -22.98
N LEU A 464 -3.02 3.82 -22.38
CA LEU A 464 -3.44 4.62 -21.22
C LEU A 464 -3.91 6.01 -21.64
N THR A 465 -4.93 6.51 -20.94
CA THR A 465 -5.46 7.88 -21.04
C THR A 465 -5.48 8.55 -19.66
N TYR A 466 -6.00 7.87 -18.63
CA TYR A 466 -6.16 8.48 -17.31
C TYR A 466 -4.86 8.47 -16.49
N THR A 467 -4.02 7.47 -16.73
CA THR A 467 -2.83 7.19 -15.89
C THR A 467 -1.52 7.37 -16.63
N LYS A 468 -1.58 7.78 -17.90
CA LYS A 468 -0.43 7.91 -18.80
C LYS A 468 0.62 8.88 -18.25
N ASP A 469 0.17 10.01 -17.71
CA ASP A 469 1.03 11.10 -17.26
C ASP A 469 1.26 11.08 -15.74
N LEU A 470 0.85 10.02 -15.05
CA LEU A 470 1.18 9.82 -13.64
C LEU A 470 2.65 9.37 -13.56
N GLY A 471 3.55 10.37 -13.51
CA GLY A 471 5.00 10.20 -13.44
C GLY A 471 5.45 9.55 -12.14
N PHE A 472 5.32 8.22 -12.04
CA PHE A 472 5.74 7.42 -10.89
C PHE A 472 7.27 7.22 -10.82
N GLY A 473 8.08 8.24 -11.11
CA GLY A 473 9.54 8.20 -10.95
C GLY A 473 10.38 8.26 -12.22
N ASP A 474 9.78 8.28 -13.41
CA ASP A 474 10.44 8.61 -14.70
C ASP A 474 10.04 10.01 -15.20
#